data_AF-A0A0E0PNV0-F1
#
_entry.id   AF-A0A0E0PNV0-F1
#
_cell.length_a   1.000
_cell.length_b   1.000
_cell.length_c   1.000
_cell.angle_alpha   90.00
_cell.angle_beta   90.00
_cell.angle_gamma   90.00
#
_symmetry.space_group_name_H-M   'P 1'
#
loop_
_entity.id
_entity.type
_entity.pdbx_description
1 polymer ?
#
loop_
_entity_poly.entity_id
_entity_poly.type
_entity_poly.pdbx_seq_one_letter_code
_entity_poly.pdbx_strand_id
1 'polypeptide(L)'
;MLSSDYILFPFCDIVLPYEAVHFCHMRLTGKGSPSQILQGGGTAYSAWCRRPSLSIHRHRLPFSERVQILPIDPISGLILTDGYLYSCSPLLQSTRPLFCQTSHLPFPSAAMLPAGSLTDKQLHFFDANGYLVLGSFSSAEEVKAMRDRMAVLIDGFDGAGDVFSTKDHRQVKNDFFFKSAENISFFFEEKAFGDDGCLKQAKELSINKVGHALHELDPVFKKFSFGENVSSLFSSLRYKRPAVIQSMYIFKQPGIGGEVVPHQDNTFLYTNPPSCTGLWLALEDATKTNGCLWAIPGSHKNGLKRRMIRDENDTHFDHPSPTYDLKEFVPLEVKSGDLVVIHGDLVHQSFENLSLVSRHALSLHVTKENPTSATL
;
A
#
# COMPACT_ATOMS: atom_id res chain seq x y z
N MET A 1 -20.66 -27.92 2.66
CA MET A 1 -20.02 -28.28 1.37
C MET A 1 -19.68 -26.97 0.70
N LEU A 2 -18.40 -26.59 0.77
CA LEU A 2 -17.86 -25.34 0.24
C LEU A 2 -17.31 -25.65 -1.15
N SER A 3 -17.70 -24.90 -2.18
CA SER A 3 -17.12 -25.00 -3.52
C SER A 3 -15.92 -24.05 -3.61
N SER A 4 -14.73 -24.63 -3.69
CA SER A 4 -13.44 -23.95 -3.88
C SER A 4 -13.29 -23.47 -5.34
N ASP A 5 -13.80 -22.29 -5.67
CA ASP A 5 -13.57 -21.66 -6.99
C ASP A 5 -12.55 -20.50 -6.90
N TYR A 6 -11.47 -20.70 -6.13
CA TYR A 6 -10.34 -19.76 -6.10
C TYR A 6 -9.12 -20.41 -6.74
N ILE A 7 -8.74 -19.91 -7.92
CA ILE A 7 -7.52 -20.34 -8.58
C ILE A 7 -6.40 -19.47 -8.02
N LEU A 8 -5.62 -20.04 -7.10
CA LEU A 8 -4.33 -19.49 -6.72
C LEU A 8 -3.31 -19.77 -7.82
N PHE A 9 -2.51 -18.76 -8.15
CA PHE A 9 -1.54 -18.82 -9.23
C PHE A 9 -0.10 -18.69 -8.75
N PRO A 10 0.85 -19.45 -9.32
CA PRO A 10 2.25 -19.40 -8.91
C PRO A 10 2.80 -18.01 -9.16
N PHE A 11 3.11 -17.29 -8.07
CA PHE A 11 4.18 -16.30 -8.08
C PHE A 11 5.49 -17.07 -8.25
N CYS A 12 5.76 -17.55 -9.46
CA CYS A 12 7.13 -17.82 -9.88
C CYS A 12 7.77 -16.45 -10.04
N ASP A 13 8.92 -16.27 -9.39
CA ASP A 13 9.83 -15.17 -9.65
C ASP A 13 10.14 -15.19 -11.16
N ILE A 14 9.51 -14.29 -11.92
CA ILE A 14 9.73 -14.18 -13.37
C ILE A 14 11.10 -13.52 -13.54
N VAL A 15 12.17 -14.28 -13.36
CA VAL A 15 13.49 -13.90 -13.87
C VAL A 15 13.54 -14.35 -15.32
N LEU A 16 13.39 -13.40 -16.25
CA LEU A 16 13.66 -13.67 -17.66
C LEU A 16 15.17 -13.89 -17.85
N PRO A 17 15.59 -14.85 -18.70
CA PRO A 17 17.00 -14.99 -19.05
C PRO A 17 17.48 -13.73 -19.78
N TYR A 18 18.59 -13.16 -19.31
CA TYR A 18 19.30 -12.05 -19.94
C TYR A 18 19.78 -12.45 -21.34
N GLU A 19 19.19 -11.88 -22.40
CA GLU A 19 19.84 -11.80 -23.71
C GLU A 19 19.83 -10.36 -24.26
N ALA A 20 21.06 -9.89 -24.52
CA ALA A 20 21.45 -8.81 -25.42
C ALA A 20 20.91 -7.37 -25.16
N VAL A 21 21.52 -6.65 -24.21
CA VAL A 21 21.60 -5.18 -24.29
C VAL A 21 22.90 -4.80 -24.99
N HIS A 22 22.78 -4.24 -26.19
CA HIS A 22 23.89 -3.63 -26.92
C HIS A 22 24.54 -2.51 -26.11
N PHE A 23 25.85 -2.64 -25.86
CA PHE A 23 26.70 -1.57 -25.35
C PHE A 23 26.77 -0.43 -26.38
N CYS A 24 26.15 0.71 -26.07
CA CYS A 24 26.47 1.97 -26.74
C CYS A 24 27.56 2.68 -25.93
N HIS A 25 28.81 2.52 -26.34
CA HIS A 25 29.94 3.28 -25.81
C HIS A 25 29.82 4.75 -26.26
N MET A 26 29.50 5.66 -25.33
CA MET A 26 29.75 7.09 -25.53
C MET A 26 31.23 7.38 -25.19
N ARG A 27 32.05 7.52 -26.23
CA ARG A 27 33.42 8.08 -26.14
C ARG A 27 33.33 9.57 -25.79
N LEU A 28 33.82 9.95 -24.62
CA LEU A 28 34.18 11.32 -24.31
C LEU A 28 35.56 11.61 -24.93
N THR A 29 35.60 12.42 -25.99
CA THR A 29 36.84 13.05 -26.45
C THR A 29 36.78 14.54 -26.11
N GLY A 30 37.48 14.93 -25.04
CA GLY A 30 37.76 16.33 -24.75
C GLY A 30 39.08 16.78 -25.39
N LYS A 31 39.11 17.98 -25.97
CA LYS A 31 40.29 18.84 -26.10
C LYS A 31 39.85 20.31 -26.27
N GLY A 32 40.38 21.21 -25.43
CA GLY A 32 40.45 22.66 -25.72
C GLY A 32 40.17 23.60 -24.54
N SER A 33 41.20 24.29 -24.07
CA SER A 33 41.22 25.45 -23.14
C SER A 33 42.02 26.60 -23.81
N PRO A 34 42.21 27.81 -23.22
CA PRO A 34 41.34 28.73 -22.47
C PRO A 34 41.40 30.20 -23.02
N SER A 35 40.71 31.15 -22.34
CA SER A 35 41.01 32.61 -22.16
C SER A 35 40.25 33.73 -22.93
N GLN A 36 39.61 34.58 -22.11
CA GLN A 36 39.58 36.07 -22.06
C GLN A 36 38.80 36.99 -23.05
N ILE A 37 37.94 37.84 -22.44
CA ILE A 37 37.87 39.33 -22.50
C ILE A 37 36.86 40.08 -23.43
N LEU A 38 36.08 40.99 -22.77
CA LEU A 38 35.41 42.27 -23.16
C LEU A 38 33.88 42.40 -23.41
N GLN A 39 33.28 43.27 -22.56
CA GLN A 39 32.26 44.34 -22.76
C GLN A 39 30.85 43.98 -23.26
N GLY A 40 29.73 44.57 -22.81
CA GLY A 40 29.43 45.70 -21.91
C GLY A 40 27.92 46.07 -21.98
N GLY A 41 27.42 46.86 -21.03
CA GLY A 41 26.06 47.46 -20.96
C GLY A 41 25.14 46.78 -19.94
N GLY A 42 24.87 47.33 -18.74
CA GLY A 42 24.15 48.58 -18.46
C GLY A 42 22.64 48.29 -18.49
N THR A 43 21.87 48.22 -17.41
CA THR A 43 21.56 49.28 -16.43
C THR A 43 21.04 48.71 -15.09
N ALA A 44 21.32 49.45 -14.02
CA ALA A 44 20.94 49.20 -12.64
C ALA A 44 19.52 49.69 -12.27
N TYR A 45 18.92 49.10 -11.22
CA TYR A 45 18.39 49.87 -10.08
C TYR A 45 18.62 49.09 -8.78
N SER A 46 19.13 49.82 -7.78
CA SER A 46 19.55 49.34 -6.47
C SER A 46 18.42 49.37 -5.42
N ALA A 47 18.57 48.48 -4.44
CA ALA A 47 17.80 48.26 -3.21
C ALA A 47 17.68 49.50 -2.31
N TRP A 48 16.92 49.40 -1.20
CA TRP A 48 17.42 49.68 0.18
C TRP A 48 16.39 49.21 1.24
N CYS A 49 16.84 48.32 2.14
CA CYS A 49 16.21 47.99 3.42
C CYS A 49 16.63 49.01 4.50
N ARG A 50 15.71 49.43 5.38
CA ARG A 50 16.01 49.95 6.74
C ARG A 50 14.86 49.70 7.72
N ARG A 51 15.21 49.08 8.86
CA ARG A 51 14.69 49.36 10.23
C ARG A 51 15.79 50.18 10.95
N PRO A 52 15.60 50.90 12.09
CA PRO A 52 14.66 50.61 13.19
C PRO A 52 14.00 51.84 13.88
N SER A 53 13.06 51.60 14.81
CA SER A 53 12.98 52.32 16.10
C SER A 53 11.93 51.70 17.04
N LEU A 54 12.30 51.56 18.30
CA LEU A 54 11.42 51.32 19.46
C LEU A 54 11.13 52.68 20.12
N SER A 55 9.88 52.95 20.49
CA SER A 55 9.54 53.71 21.69
C SER A 55 8.12 53.35 22.16
N ILE A 56 7.88 53.59 23.45
CA ILE A 56 6.83 53.02 24.30
C ILE A 56 5.71 54.06 24.55
N HIS A 57 4.43 53.64 24.48
CA HIS A 57 3.29 53.92 25.40
C HIS A 57 1.89 54.19 24.79
N ARG A 58 0.92 53.46 25.38
CA ARG A 58 -0.51 53.73 25.67
C ARG A 58 -1.58 53.66 24.56
N HIS A 59 -2.42 52.64 24.75
CA HIS A 59 -3.87 52.53 24.51
C HIS A 59 -4.57 53.53 23.58
N ARG A 60 -5.14 52.99 22.49
CA ARG A 60 -6.57 53.11 22.10
C ARG A 60 -6.86 52.16 20.94
N LEU A 61 -7.91 51.35 21.06
CA LEU A 61 -8.52 50.61 19.94
C LEU A 61 -9.11 51.60 18.93
N PRO A 62 -9.14 51.26 17.62
CA PRO A 62 -10.43 50.88 17.04
C PRO A 62 -10.38 49.77 15.96
N PHE A 63 -11.56 49.16 15.79
CA PHE A 63 -11.99 48.17 14.79
C PHE A 63 -11.60 48.48 13.33
N SER A 64 -11.23 47.44 12.57
CA SER A 64 -11.94 47.04 11.33
C SER A 64 -11.45 45.67 10.81
N GLU A 65 -12.29 44.63 10.90
CA GLU A 65 -12.18 43.46 10.01
C GLU A 65 -13.46 43.35 9.18
N ARG A 66 -13.27 42.99 7.90
CA ARG A 66 -14.28 43.02 6.85
C ARG A 66 -15.22 41.83 7.01
N VAL A 67 -16.53 42.09 7.12
CA VAL A 67 -17.57 41.06 7.02
C VAL A 67 -17.94 40.86 5.55
N GLN A 68 -17.83 39.63 5.07
CA GLN A 68 -18.30 39.20 3.76
C GLN A 68 -19.78 38.79 3.89
N ILE A 69 -20.68 39.46 3.17
CA ILE A 69 -22.11 39.13 3.13
C ILE A 69 -22.35 38.22 1.92
N LEU A 70 -22.79 36.99 2.15
CA LEU A 70 -23.33 36.10 1.10
C LEU A 70 -24.87 36.21 1.08
N PRO A 71 -25.51 36.10 -0.10
CA PRO A 71 -26.96 36.24 -0.21
C PRO A 71 -27.72 35.06 0.41
N ILE A 72 -28.83 35.38 1.08
CA ILE A 72 -29.71 34.48 1.84
C ILE A 72 -30.83 33.93 0.95
N ASP A 73 -31.11 32.62 1.06
CA ASP A 73 -32.26 31.93 0.48
C ASP A 73 -33.53 32.15 1.36
N PRO A 74 -34.72 32.51 0.84
CA PRO A 74 -35.78 33.13 1.66
C PRO A 74 -36.55 32.23 2.64
N ILE A 75 -36.15 30.98 2.89
CA ILE A 75 -36.99 29.99 3.61
C ILE A 75 -36.45 29.59 4.99
N SER A 76 -35.26 30.04 5.40
CA SER A 76 -34.77 29.74 6.76
C SER A 76 -34.23 30.99 7.44
N GLY A 77 -34.98 31.51 8.42
CA GLY A 77 -34.60 32.64 9.27
C GLY A 77 -33.48 32.29 10.24
N LEU A 78 -32.27 32.09 9.70
CA LEU A 78 -31.03 31.85 10.44
C LEU A 78 -30.04 32.97 10.15
N ILE A 79 -29.57 33.65 11.19
CA ILE A 79 -28.53 34.68 11.11
C ILE A 79 -27.26 34.12 11.76
N LEU A 80 -26.14 34.17 11.03
CA LEU A 80 -24.81 33.78 11.50
C LEU A 80 -24.04 35.03 11.94
N THR A 81 -23.75 35.14 13.24
CA THR A 81 -22.81 36.12 13.80
C THR A 81 -21.98 35.43 14.88
N ASP A 82 -20.67 35.66 14.89
CA ASP A 82 -19.71 35.16 15.89
C ASP A 82 -19.72 33.65 16.17
N GLY A 83 -20.02 32.82 15.17
CA GLY A 83 -19.96 31.36 15.30
C GLY A 83 -21.16 30.72 16.01
N TYR A 84 -22.25 31.48 16.23
CA TYR A 84 -23.49 30.98 16.83
C TYR A 84 -24.65 30.99 15.82
N LEU A 85 -25.56 30.01 15.95
CA LEU A 85 -26.75 29.86 15.10
C LEU A 85 -27.99 30.34 15.86
N TYR A 86 -28.68 31.37 15.36
CA TYR A 86 -29.90 31.90 15.97
C TYR A 86 -31.13 31.57 15.13
N SER A 87 -32.12 30.90 15.71
CA SER A 87 -33.44 30.64 15.12
C SER A 87 -34.46 31.64 15.67
N CYS A 88 -35.08 32.44 14.79
CA CYS A 88 -36.21 33.29 15.13
C CYS A 88 -37.50 32.68 14.57
N SER A 89 -38.41 32.25 15.46
CA SER A 89 -39.80 31.93 15.11
C SER A 89 -40.73 33.08 15.52
N PRO A 90 -41.69 33.50 14.68
CA PRO A 90 -42.63 34.54 15.05
C PRO A 90 -43.89 33.91 15.66
N LEU A 91 -44.06 34.00 16.98
CA LEU A 91 -45.36 33.71 17.61
C LEU A 91 -45.71 34.74 18.69
N LEU A 92 -46.78 35.46 18.37
CA LEU A 92 -47.84 36.06 19.20
C LEU A 92 -47.55 36.68 20.58
N GLN A 93 -48.11 37.89 20.70
CA GLN A 93 -48.26 38.74 21.88
C GLN A 93 -48.49 37.97 23.19
N SER A 94 -47.57 38.12 24.15
CA SER A 94 -47.80 37.81 25.56
C SER A 94 -46.88 38.65 26.44
N THR A 95 -47.47 39.40 27.36
CA THR A 95 -46.81 40.30 28.32
C THR A 95 -46.31 39.53 29.54
N ARG A 96 -45.19 38.79 29.42
CA ARG A 96 -44.35 38.37 30.57
C ARG A 96 -42.87 38.27 30.17
N PRO A 97 -41.91 38.60 31.06
CA PRO A 97 -40.48 38.53 30.73
C PRO A 97 -40.07 37.07 30.50
N LEU A 98 -39.58 36.79 29.29
CA LEU A 98 -38.99 35.51 28.91
C LEU A 98 -37.61 35.38 29.55
N PHE A 99 -37.49 34.47 30.53
CA PHE A 99 -36.18 33.97 30.95
C PHE A 99 -35.61 33.09 29.83
N CYS A 100 -34.59 33.58 29.14
CA CYS A 100 -33.83 32.80 28.18
C CYS A 100 -32.91 31.85 28.95
N GLN A 101 -33.31 30.58 29.09
CA GLN A 101 -32.41 29.54 29.58
C GLN A 101 -31.42 29.19 28.45
N THR A 102 -30.18 29.62 28.61
CA THR A 102 -29.06 29.19 27.76
C THR A 102 -28.77 27.71 28.07
N SER A 103 -29.31 26.81 27.25
CA SER A 103 -28.85 25.42 27.23
C SER A 103 -27.56 25.36 26.42
N HIS A 104 -26.44 25.17 27.10
CA HIS A 104 -25.18 24.82 26.47
C HIS A 104 -25.29 23.36 25.99
N LEU A 105 -25.76 23.16 24.76
CA LEU A 105 -25.53 21.89 24.09
C LEU A 105 -24.04 21.83 23.73
N PRO A 106 -23.28 20.83 24.23
CA PRO A 106 -21.91 20.66 23.78
C PRO A 106 -21.93 20.43 22.26
N PHE A 107 -21.05 21.13 21.52
CA PHE A 107 -20.76 20.77 20.14
C PHE A 107 -20.49 19.27 20.09
N PRO A 108 -21.03 18.51 19.12
CA PRO A 108 -20.63 17.13 18.95
C PRO A 108 -19.12 17.13 18.74
N SER A 109 -18.38 16.59 19.71
CA SER A 109 -16.99 16.22 19.53
C SER A 109 -16.92 15.48 18.21
N ALA A 110 -16.06 15.93 17.28
CA ALA A 110 -15.83 15.19 16.05
C ALA A 110 -15.57 13.74 16.44
N ALA A 111 -16.50 12.85 16.10
CA ALA A 111 -16.41 11.45 16.50
C ALA A 111 -15.09 10.94 15.93
N MET A 112 -14.17 10.49 16.79
CA MET A 112 -12.96 9.83 16.33
C MET A 112 -13.41 8.65 15.47
N LEU A 113 -12.89 8.60 14.24
CA LEU A 113 -13.14 7.46 13.37
C LEU A 113 -12.65 6.18 14.06
N PRO A 114 -13.34 5.04 13.89
CA PRO A 114 -12.84 3.75 14.34
C PRO A 114 -11.41 3.51 13.84
N ALA A 115 -10.60 2.80 14.63
CA ALA A 115 -9.26 2.43 14.22
C ALA A 115 -9.29 1.70 12.87
N GLY A 116 -8.39 2.08 11.95
CA GLY A 116 -8.34 1.56 10.58
C GLY A 116 -9.31 2.20 9.58
N SER A 117 -10.27 3.02 9.99
CA SER A 117 -11.12 3.77 9.05
C SER A 117 -10.33 4.83 8.28
N LEU A 118 -10.72 5.02 7.01
CA LEU A 118 -10.09 5.99 6.11
C LEU A 118 -10.85 7.32 6.13
N THR A 119 -10.10 8.42 6.16
CA THR A 119 -10.61 9.78 5.94
C THR A 119 -10.91 10.04 4.46
N ASP A 120 -11.71 11.06 4.17
CA ASP A 120 -12.00 11.47 2.77
C ASP A 120 -10.72 11.81 1.98
N LYS A 121 -9.71 12.41 2.64
CA LYS A 121 -8.42 12.70 2.02
C LYS A 121 -7.66 11.43 1.64
N GLN A 122 -7.69 10.42 2.51
CA GLN A 122 -7.05 9.12 2.27
C GLN A 122 -7.77 8.35 1.16
N LEU A 123 -9.11 8.36 1.16
CA LEU A 123 -9.91 7.77 0.09
C LEU A 123 -9.61 8.44 -1.26
N HIS A 124 -9.61 9.77 -1.30
CA HIS A 124 -9.28 10.50 -2.52
C HIS A 124 -7.85 10.21 -3.00
N PHE A 125 -6.88 10.09 -2.08
CA PHE A 125 -5.52 9.71 -2.44
C PHE A 125 -5.45 8.30 -3.03
N PHE A 126 -6.11 7.32 -2.41
CA PHE A 126 -6.18 5.95 -2.90
C PHE A 126 -6.84 5.89 -4.30
N ASP A 127 -7.95 6.59 -4.50
CA ASP A 127 -8.64 6.66 -5.80
C ASP A 127 -7.75 7.33 -6.87
N ALA A 128 -7.00 8.36 -6.48
CA ALA A 128 -6.10 9.08 -7.37
C ALA A 128 -4.89 8.24 -7.81
N ASN A 129 -4.25 7.55 -6.86
CA ASN A 129 -2.92 6.96 -7.03
C ASN A 129 -2.91 5.43 -7.09
N GLY A 130 -3.97 4.76 -6.66
CA GLY A 130 -4.09 3.29 -6.65
C GLY A 130 -3.35 2.62 -5.49
N TYR A 131 -2.73 3.40 -4.60
CA TYR A 131 -2.19 2.92 -3.34
C TYR A 131 -2.41 3.94 -2.23
N LEU A 132 -2.25 3.49 -0.99
CA LEU A 132 -2.28 4.34 0.20
C LEU A 132 -1.37 3.78 1.28
N VAL A 133 -0.50 4.62 1.85
CA VAL A 133 0.31 4.27 3.02
C VAL A 133 -0.40 4.76 4.29
N LEU A 134 -0.63 3.84 5.22
CA LEU A 134 -1.21 4.07 6.53
C LEU A 134 -0.15 3.82 7.60
N GLY A 135 0.32 4.90 8.21
CA GLY A 135 1.31 4.83 9.28
C GLY A 135 0.74 4.23 10.56
N SER A 136 1.55 3.43 11.27
CA SER A 136 1.20 2.83 12.58
C SER A 136 -0.15 2.08 12.57
N PHE A 137 -0.42 1.34 11.49
CA PHE A 137 -1.65 0.58 11.33
C PHE A 137 -1.73 -0.61 12.31
N SER A 138 -0.59 -1.25 12.56
CA SER A 138 -0.42 -2.29 13.58
C SER A 138 0.49 -1.84 14.70
N SER A 139 0.19 -2.32 15.91
CA SER A 139 1.04 -2.11 17.08
C SER A 139 2.35 -2.90 16.99
N ALA A 140 3.37 -2.46 17.73
CA ALA A 140 4.64 -3.19 17.83
C ALA A 140 4.44 -4.59 18.42
N GLU A 141 3.46 -4.75 19.33
CA GLU A 141 3.10 -6.02 19.95
C GLU A 141 2.47 -6.99 18.93
N GLU A 142 1.58 -6.51 18.05
CA GLU A 142 1.01 -7.34 16.97
C GLU A 142 2.07 -7.76 15.96
N VAL A 143 2.93 -6.82 15.54
CA VAL A 143 4.05 -7.14 14.66
C VAL A 143 4.96 -8.19 15.28
N LYS A 144 5.32 -8.01 16.56
CA LYS A 144 6.15 -8.98 17.28
C LYS A 144 5.46 -10.34 17.37
N ALA A 145 4.17 -10.39 17.69
CA ALA A 145 3.42 -11.64 17.77
C ALA A 145 3.42 -12.41 16.44
N MET A 146 3.23 -11.72 15.31
CA MET A 146 3.30 -12.34 13.98
C MET A 146 4.71 -12.85 13.64
N ARG A 147 5.75 -12.10 13.99
CA ARG A 147 7.15 -12.51 13.78
C ARG A 147 7.54 -13.71 14.63
N ASP A 148 7.23 -13.66 15.93
CA ASP A 148 7.48 -14.77 16.85
C ASP A 148 6.74 -16.02 16.39
N ARG A 149 5.49 -15.88 15.96
CA ARG A 149 4.70 -17.01 15.47
C ARG A 149 5.30 -17.62 14.20
N MET A 150 5.77 -16.79 13.26
CA MET A 150 6.44 -17.28 12.07
C MET A 150 7.74 -18.02 12.40
N ALA A 151 8.51 -17.56 13.39
CA ALA A 151 9.70 -18.28 13.85
C ALA A 151 9.36 -19.70 14.37
N VAL A 152 8.27 -19.84 15.13
CA VAL A 152 7.78 -21.17 15.58
C VAL A 152 7.35 -22.04 14.40
N LEU A 153 6.67 -21.48 13.40
CA LEU A 153 6.26 -22.22 12.21
C LEU A 153 7.46 -22.72 11.40
N ILE A 154 8.52 -21.91 11.29
CA ILE A 154 9.76 -22.30 10.61
C ILE A 154 10.50 -23.38 11.38
N ASP A 155 10.56 -23.27 12.72
CA ASP A 155 11.22 -24.28 13.56
C ASP A 155 10.58 -25.66 13.37
N GLY A 156 9.25 -25.71 13.41
CA GLY A 156 8.47 -26.94 13.18
C GLY A 156 8.39 -27.41 11.71
N PHE A 157 8.99 -26.69 10.76
CA PHE A 157 9.04 -27.08 9.37
C PHE A 157 10.31 -27.90 9.10
N ASP A 158 10.18 -29.20 8.84
CA ASP A 158 11.32 -30.11 8.69
C ASP A 158 12.19 -29.85 7.44
N GLY A 159 11.76 -28.96 6.53
CA GLY A 159 12.51 -28.64 5.30
C GLY A 159 12.62 -29.79 4.29
N ALA A 160 12.09 -30.97 4.63
CA ALA A 160 12.31 -32.23 3.91
C ALA A 160 11.13 -32.67 3.02
N GLY A 161 10.04 -31.90 2.96
CA GLY A 161 8.92 -32.15 2.05
C GLY A 161 9.06 -31.29 0.80
N ASP A 162 9.47 -31.90 -0.31
CA ASP A 162 9.56 -31.29 -1.64
C ASP A 162 10.51 -30.08 -1.74
N VAL A 163 11.80 -30.37 -1.50
CA VAL A 163 12.90 -29.45 -1.83
C VAL A 163 12.77 -29.02 -3.30
N PHE A 164 12.55 -27.72 -3.48
CA PHE A 164 12.44 -27.01 -4.74
C PHE A 164 13.76 -27.09 -5.54
N SER A 165 14.06 -28.24 -6.13
CA SER A 165 15.15 -28.37 -7.11
C SER A 165 14.68 -27.81 -8.45
N THR A 166 15.39 -26.79 -8.94
CA THR A 166 15.09 -26.04 -10.16
C THR A 166 15.28 -26.82 -11.46
N LYS A 167 15.60 -28.12 -11.42
CA LYS A 167 16.10 -28.80 -12.62
C LYS A 167 15.14 -29.68 -13.43
N ASP A 168 14.02 -30.25 -12.94
CA ASP A 168 13.27 -31.15 -13.86
C ASP A 168 11.78 -31.52 -13.66
N HIS A 169 10.97 -30.85 -12.83
CA HIS A 169 9.54 -31.23 -12.70
C HIS A 169 8.57 -30.06 -12.58
N ARG A 170 8.25 -29.38 -13.71
CA ARG A 170 7.23 -28.31 -13.76
C ARG A 170 5.87 -28.75 -13.22
N GLN A 171 5.46 -29.98 -13.51
CA GLN A 171 4.16 -30.52 -13.11
C GLN A 171 4.03 -30.70 -11.58
N VAL A 172 5.06 -31.24 -10.93
CA VAL A 172 5.11 -31.38 -9.46
C VAL A 172 5.15 -30.01 -8.77
N LYS A 173 5.88 -29.04 -9.37
CA LYS A 173 5.90 -27.64 -8.90
C LYS A 173 4.51 -27.01 -8.93
N ASN A 174 3.77 -27.22 -10.02
CA ASN A 174 2.40 -26.72 -10.17
C ASN A 174 1.45 -27.37 -9.14
N ASP A 175 1.52 -28.68 -8.96
CA ASP A 175 0.65 -29.39 -8.00
C ASP A 175 0.87 -28.97 -6.55
N PHE A 176 2.13 -28.88 -6.12
CA PHE A 176 2.47 -28.36 -4.78
C PHE A 176 1.96 -26.94 -4.60
N PHE A 177 2.21 -26.08 -5.60
CA PHE A 177 1.75 -24.71 -5.56
C PHE A 177 0.22 -24.61 -5.49
N PHE A 178 -0.53 -25.37 -6.28
CA PHE A 178 -1.99 -25.33 -6.23
C PHE A 178 -2.53 -25.87 -4.91
N LYS A 179 -1.94 -26.94 -4.36
CA LYS A 179 -2.31 -27.45 -3.03
C LYS A 179 -2.00 -26.45 -1.92
N SER A 180 -1.03 -25.56 -2.11
CA SER A 180 -0.69 -24.53 -1.12
C SER A 180 -1.80 -23.50 -0.90
N ALA A 181 -2.79 -23.42 -1.80
CA ALA A 181 -3.97 -22.57 -1.69
C ALA A 181 -4.71 -22.72 -0.36
N GLU A 182 -4.81 -23.97 0.11
CA GLU A 182 -5.56 -24.35 1.30
C GLU A 182 -4.63 -24.75 2.45
N ASN A 183 -3.32 -24.43 2.37
CA ASN A 183 -2.31 -24.87 3.34
C ASN A 183 -1.37 -23.75 3.79
N ILE A 184 -0.59 -24.03 4.84
CA ILE A 184 0.60 -23.25 5.21
C ILE A 184 1.82 -23.98 4.63
N SER A 185 2.30 -23.50 3.49
CA SER A 185 3.39 -24.07 2.69
C SER A 185 4.57 -23.10 2.62
N PHE A 186 5.78 -23.65 2.57
CA PHE A 186 7.03 -22.89 2.60
C PHE A 186 7.67 -22.92 1.22
N PHE A 187 8.12 -21.76 0.75
CA PHE A 187 8.76 -21.59 -0.55
C PHE A 187 10.15 -20.99 -0.34
N PHE A 188 11.17 -21.67 -0.85
CA PHE A 188 12.57 -21.25 -0.74
C PHE A 188 12.94 -20.23 -1.81
N GLU A 189 13.93 -19.38 -1.51
CA GLU A 189 14.60 -18.55 -2.52
C GLU A 189 15.31 -19.45 -3.53
N GLU A 190 15.21 -19.16 -4.82
CA GLU A 190 15.96 -19.91 -5.84
C GLU A 190 17.47 -19.84 -5.60
N LYS A 191 17.95 -18.66 -5.16
CA LYS A 191 19.35 -18.41 -4.82
C LYS A 191 19.78 -19.10 -3.52
N ALA A 192 18.90 -19.75 -2.76
CA ALA A 192 19.29 -20.47 -1.54
C ALA A 192 20.04 -21.78 -1.83
N PHE A 193 19.82 -22.39 -2.99
CA PHE A 193 20.41 -23.68 -3.34
C PHE A 193 21.75 -23.52 -4.08
N GLY A 194 22.65 -24.48 -3.85
CA GLY A 194 23.87 -24.68 -4.63
C GLY A 194 23.62 -25.52 -5.88
N ASP A 195 24.65 -25.70 -6.70
CA ASP A 195 24.57 -26.55 -7.90
C ASP A 195 24.31 -28.02 -7.57
N ASP A 196 24.64 -28.43 -6.34
CA ASP A 196 24.41 -29.74 -5.75
C ASP A 196 22.97 -29.94 -5.23
N GLY A 197 22.12 -28.91 -5.31
CA GLY A 197 20.74 -28.94 -4.80
C GLY A 197 20.64 -28.83 -3.27
N CYS A 198 21.74 -28.59 -2.56
CA CYS A 198 21.76 -28.40 -1.12
C CYS A 198 21.63 -26.91 -0.77
N LEU A 199 21.13 -26.61 0.44
CA LEU A 199 21.05 -25.23 0.94
C LEU A 199 22.46 -24.68 1.22
N LYS A 200 22.73 -23.46 0.74
CA LYS A 200 24.00 -22.74 0.98
C LYS A 200 24.04 -22.03 2.34
N GLN A 201 22.89 -21.88 2.98
CA GLN A 201 22.73 -21.23 4.29
C GLN A 201 21.62 -21.90 5.10
N ALA A 202 21.45 -21.47 6.35
CA ALA A 202 20.44 -22.03 7.24
C ALA A 202 19.03 -21.94 6.62
N LYS A 203 18.17 -22.92 6.95
CA LYS A 203 16.79 -23.06 6.42
C LYS A 203 15.99 -21.78 6.62
N GLU A 204 16.04 -21.22 7.82
CA GLU A 204 15.33 -20.01 8.24
C GLU A 204 15.76 -18.76 7.48
N LEU A 205 16.99 -18.75 6.93
CA LEU A 205 17.50 -17.69 6.07
C LEU A 205 17.28 -17.97 4.58
N SER A 206 16.71 -19.11 4.23
CA SER A 206 16.57 -19.58 2.84
C SER A 206 15.13 -19.49 2.31
N ILE A 207 14.17 -19.19 3.18
CA ILE A 207 12.74 -19.14 2.82
C ILE A 207 12.42 -17.77 2.21
N ASN A 208 11.83 -17.76 1.01
CA ASN A 208 11.33 -16.56 0.32
C ASN A 208 9.97 -16.13 0.88
N LYS A 209 9.03 -17.08 0.96
CA LYS A 209 7.67 -16.83 1.46
C LYS A 209 7.02 -18.05 2.10
N VAL A 210 6.00 -17.79 2.90
CA VAL A 210 5.07 -18.81 3.44
C VAL A 210 3.64 -18.43 3.05
N GLY A 211 2.90 -19.37 2.48
CA GLY A 211 1.53 -19.15 1.99
C GLY A 211 0.78 -20.46 1.75
N HIS A 212 -0.50 -20.44 1.40
CA HIS A 212 -1.29 -19.25 1.10
C HIS A 212 -2.50 -19.04 2.04
N ALA A 213 -2.68 -19.91 3.03
CA ALA A 213 -3.83 -19.89 3.95
C ALA A 213 -3.47 -19.52 5.42
N LEU A 214 -2.39 -18.78 5.66
CA LEU A 214 -2.03 -18.29 7.01
C LEU A 214 -3.20 -17.56 7.70
N HIS A 215 -3.91 -16.70 6.97
CA HIS A 215 -5.06 -15.95 7.47
C HIS A 215 -6.21 -16.85 7.95
N GLU A 216 -6.33 -18.08 7.44
CA GLU A 216 -7.40 -18.99 7.78
C GLU A 216 -6.99 -19.99 8.87
N LEU A 217 -5.78 -20.54 8.74
CA LEU A 217 -5.30 -21.70 9.48
C LEU A 217 -4.48 -21.37 10.73
N ASP A 218 -3.82 -20.21 10.77
CA ASP A 218 -3.02 -19.83 11.94
C ASP A 218 -3.74 -18.75 12.78
N PRO A 219 -3.95 -18.98 14.10
CA PRO A 219 -4.71 -18.06 14.95
C PRO A 219 -4.15 -16.63 15.03
N VAL A 220 -2.82 -16.45 14.94
CA VAL A 220 -2.19 -15.13 15.06
C VAL A 220 -2.46 -14.31 13.81
N PHE A 221 -2.23 -14.91 12.64
CA PHE A 221 -2.49 -14.26 11.36
C PHE A 221 -3.98 -14.06 11.12
N LYS A 222 -4.82 -15.03 11.50
CA LYS A 222 -6.29 -14.90 11.47
C LYS A 222 -6.79 -13.73 12.29
N LYS A 223 -6.28 -13.56 13.52
CA LYS A 223 -6.66 -12.45 14.39
C LYS A 223 -6.40 -11.10 13.73
N PHE A 224 -5.24 -10.94 13.06
CA PHE A 224 -4.94 -9.71 12.32
C PHE A 224 -5.85 -9.56 11.09
N SER A 225 -5.93 -10.60 10.24
CA SER A 225 -6.67 -10.56 8.97
C SER A 225 -8.16 -10.26 9.11
N PHE A 226 -8.77 -10.68 10.22
CA PHE A 226 -10.19 -10.45 10.50
C PHE A 226 -10.41 -9.45 11.66
N GLY A 227 -9.39 -8.67 12.00
CA GLY A 227 -9.45 -7.67 13.07
C GLY A 227 -10.28 -6.44 12.72
N GLU A 228 -10.58 -5.63 13.74
CA GLU A 228 -11.40 -4.41 13.59
C GLU A 228 -10.75 -3.37 12.66
N ASN A 229 -9.42 -3.21 12.68
CA ASN A 229 -8.73 -2.26 11.81
C ASN A 229 -8.92 -2.62 10.33
N VAL A 230 -8.74 -3.90 9.98
CA VAL A 230 -8.93 -4.40 8.59
C VAL A 230 -10.40 -4.28 8.18
N SER A 231 -11.32 -4.66 9.07
CA SER A 231 -12.76 -4.57 8.81
C SER A 231 -13.22 -3.13 8.60
N SER A 232 -12.71 -2.19 9.41
CA SER A 232 -13.02 -0.75 9.31
C SER A 232 -12.45 -0.14 8.04
N LEU A 233 -11.24 -0.55 7.63
CA LEU A 233 -10.62 -0.13 6.37
C LEU A 233 -11.49 -0.53 5.17
N PHE A 234 -11.91 -1.80 5.09
CA PHE A 234 -12.76 -2.27 3.99
C PHE A 234 -14.17 -1.69 4.03
N SER A 235 -14.69 -1.37 5.22
CA SER A 235 -15.92 -0.59 5.35
C SER A 235 -15.79 0.79 4.73
N SER A 236 -14.67 1.49 4.96
CA SER A 236 -14.38 2.78 4.30
C SER A 236 -14.23 2.65 2.78
N LEU A 237 -13.66 1.55 2.29
CA LEU A 237 -13.59 1.21 0.86
C LEU A 237 -14.93 0.72 0.26
N ARG A 238 -16.00 0.69 1.07
CA ARG A 238 -17.36 0.29 0.69
C ARG A 238 -17.49 -1.16 0.24
N TYR A 239 -16.65 -2.05 0.78
CA TYR A 239 -16.79 -3.50 0.60
C TYR A 239 -17.96 -3.96 1.48
N LYS A 240 -18.99 -4.55 0.89
CA LYS A 240 -20.16 -5.05 1.65
C LYS A 240 -19.89 -6.40 2.31
N ARG A 241 -19.15 -7.28 1.61
CA ARG A 241 -18.82 -8.64 2.04
C ARG A 241 -17.37 -8.97 1.66
N PRO A 242 -16.38 -8.29 2.24
CA PRO A 242 -14.98 -8.56 1.92
C PRO A 242 -14.63 -10.02 2.24
N ALA A 243 -13.92 -10.67 1.32
CA ALA A 243 -13.38 -12.01 1.51
C ALA A 243 -11.86 -11.96 1.40
N VAL A 244 -11.15 -12.42 2.43
CA VAL A 244 -9.70 -12.63 2.35
C VAL A 244 -9.50 -13.94 1.58
N ILE A 245 -8.88 -13.88 0.41
CA ILE A 245 -8.73 -15.02 -0.51
C ILE A 245 -7.32 -15.59 -0.52
N GLN A 246 -6.34 -14.83 0.00
CA GLN A 246 -4.94 -15.23 0.02
C GLN A 246 -4.19 -14.47 1.11
N SER A 247 -3.25 -15.14 1.76
CA SER A 247 -2.27 -14.51 2.64
C SER A 247 -0.87 -15.07 2.41
N MET A 248 0.15 -14.22 2.41
CA MET A 248 1.55 -14.61 2.28
C MET A 248 2.40 -13.86 3.30
N TYR A 249 3.32 -14.57 3.95
CA TYR A 249 4.43 -13.97 4.69
C TYR A 249 5.66 -13.92 3.77
N ILE A 250 6.24 -12.74 3.56
CA ILE A 250 7.35 -12.52 2.63
C ILE A 250 8.57 -12.11 3.45
N PHE A 251 9.68 -12.83 3.32
CA PHE A 251 10.87 -12.63 4.16
C PHE A 251 11.83 -11.59 3.58
N LYS A 252 12.02 -11.60 2.25
CA LYS A 252 13.12 -10.86 1.58
C LYS A 252 14.42 -11.04 2.34
N GLN A 253 14.98 -12.24 2.26
CA GLN A 253 16.15 -12.62 3.04
C GLN A 253 17.36 -11.70 2.75
N PRO A 254 18.25 -11.45 3.72
CA PRO A 254 19.46 -10.66 3.50
C PRO A 254 20.31 -11.22 2.35
N GLY A 255 20.76 -10.36 1.45
CA GLY A 255 21.65 -10.68 0.33
C GLY A 255 21.05 -11.53 -0.81
N ILE A 256 20.09 -12.40 -0.52
CA ILE A 256 19.50 -13.34 -1.50
C ILE A 256 18.02 -13.09 -1.80
N GLY A 257 17.36 -12.16 -1.09
CA GLY A 257 15.94 -11.91 -1.21
C GLY A 257 15.53 -11.53 -2.64
N GLY A 258 14.82 -12.43 -3.33
CA GLY A 258 14.55 -12.33 -4.77
C GLY A 258 13.70 -11.13 -5.18
N GLU A 259 13.94 -10.58 -6.37
CA GLU A 259 13.14 -9.52 -7.00
C GLU A 259 11.68 -9.96 -7.22
N VAL A 260 10.76 -9.00 -7.12
CA VAL A 260 9.39 -9.16 -7.64
C VAL A 260 9.22 -8.17 -8.78
N VAL A 261 9.13 -8.69 -10.01
CA VAL A 261 8.98 -7.89 -11.23
C VAL A 261 7.68 -7.08 -11.26
N PRO A 262 7.57 -6.03 -12.09
CA PRO A 262 6.33 -5.29 -12.31
C PRO A 262 5.12 -6.18 -12.63
N HIS A 263 4.06 -6.04 -11.84
CA HIS A 263 2.80 -6.77 -12.04
C HIS A 263 1.60 -6.02 -11.46
N GLN A 264 0.40 -6.55 -11.74
CA GLN A 264 -0.88 -6.16 -11.17
C GLN A 264 -1.45 -7.39 -10.45
N ASP A 265 -1.97 -7.27 -9.23
CA ASP A 265 -2.50 -8.44 -8.49
C ASP A 265 -3.68 -9.10 -9.22
N ASN A 266 -4.53 -8.30 -9.87
CA ASN A 266 -5.64 -8.82 -10.69
C ASN A 266 -5.18 -9.66 -11.89
N THR A 267 -3.89 -9.64 -12.26
CA THR A 267 -3.33 -10.60 -13.23
C THR A 267 -3.45 -12.02 -12.71
N PHE A 268 -3.30 -12.20 -11.40
CA PHE A 268 -3.34 -13.50 -10.75
C PHE A 268 -4.68 -13.71 -10.05
N LEU A 269 -5.20 -12.72 -9.34
CA LEU A 269 -6.39 -12.84 -8.50
C LEU A 269 -7.60 -12.17 -9.16
N TYR A 270 -7.92 -12.63 -10.37
CA TYR A 270 -8.95 -12.00 -11.20
C TYR A 270 -10.37 -12.26 -10.67
N THR A 271 -11.20 -11.21 -10.64
CA THR A 271 -12.66 -11.30 -10.47
C THR A 271 -13.34 -10.55 -11.61
N ASN A 272 -14.63 -10.82 -11.84
CA ASN A 272 -15.42 -10.10 -12.84
C ASN A 272 -16.62 -9.39 -12.19
N PRO A 273 -16.62 -8.06 -12.04
CA PRO A 273 -15.54 -7.12 -12.38
C PRO A 273 -14.31 -7.25 -11.44
N PRO A 274 -13.13 -6.75 -11.83
CA PRO A 274 -11.93 -6.80 -10.98
C PRO A 274 -12.15 -6.08 -9.65
N SER A 275 -11.78 -6.75 -8.55
CA SER A 275 -12.11 -6.28 -7.19
C SER A 275 -11.04 -6.55 -6.15
N CYS A 276 -9.90 -7.16 -6.53
CA CYS A 276 -8.83 -7.42 -5.58
C CYS A 276 -8.25 -6.12 -5.01
N THR A 277 -8.00 -6.13 -3.71
CA THR A 277 -7.20 -5.12 -3.01
C THR A 277 -6.19 -5.84 -2.14
N GLY A 278 -4.91 -5.55 -2.38
CA GLY A 278 -3.80 -6.01 -1.57
C GLY A 278 -3.64 -5.17 -0.31
N LEU A 279 -3.38 -5.83 0.82
CA LEU A 279 -2.92 -5.22 2.06
C LEU A 279 -1.53 -5.73 2.35
N TRP A 280 -0.54 -4.85 2.30
CA TRP A 280 0.85 -5.19 2.55
C TRP A 280 1.30 -4.53 3.87
N LEU A 281 1.46 -5.33 4.92
CA LEU A 281 1.88 -4.88 6.24
C LEU A 281 3.39 -5.09 6.41
N ALA A 282 4.10 -4.01 6.71
CA ALA A 282 5.50 -4.05 7.08
C ALA A 282 5.67 -4.67 8.48
N LEU A 283 6.35 -5.82 8.57
CA LEU A 283 6.74 -6.40 9.86
C LEU A 283 8.14 -5.95 10.29
N GLU A 284 8.90 -5.41 9.34
CA GLU A 284 10.18 -4.73 9.52
C GLU A 284 10.19 -3.45 8.70
N ASP A 285 11.09 -2.52 9.04
CA ASP A 285 11.32 -1.33 8.22
C ASP A 285 11.63 -1.73 6.77
N ALA A 286 10.91 -1.13 5.83
CA ALA A 286 11.08 -1.35 4.40
C ALA A 286 11.68 -0.09 3.78
N THR A 287 12.87 -0.26 3.22
CA THR A 287 13.71 0.78 2.64
C THR A 287 14.08 0.41 1.22
N LYS A 288 14.60 1.36 0.45
CA LYS A 288 15.13 1.07 -0.90
C LYS A 288 16.21 0.00 -0.90
N THR A 289 17.02 -0.05 0.16
CA THR A 289 18.17 -0.96 0.25
C THR A 289 17.81 -2.39 0.61
N ASN A 290 16.69 -2.61 1.31
CA ASN A 290 16.21 -3.95 1.68
C ASN A 290 14.94 -4.39 0.91
N GLY A 291 14.66 -3.75 -0.22
CA GLY A 291 13.59 -4.17 -1.13
C GLY A 291 12.18 -3.74 -0.70
N CYS A 292 12.01 -2.44 -0.44
CA CYS A 292 10.67 -1.84 -0.33
C CYS A 292 9.86 -1.99 -1.62
N LEU A 293 8.55 -1.77 -1.53
CA LEU A 293 7.69 -1.71 -2.69
C LEU A 293 8.00 -0.46 -3.53
N TRP A 294 7.74 -0.57 -4.82
CA TRP A 294 7.72 0.53 -5.78
C TRP A 294 6.44 0.44 -6.58
N ALA A 295 5.81 1.56 -6.89
CA ALA A 295 4.56 1.58 -7.65
C ALA A 295 4.55 2.71 -8.69
N ILE A 296 3.74 2.57 -9.74
CA ILE A 296 3.45 3.66 -10.68
C ILE A 296 2.14 4.34 -10.25
N PRO A 297 2.17 5.55 -9.67
CA PRO A 297 0.96 6.21 -9.19
C PRO A 297 -0.07 6.41 -10.31
N GLY A 298 -1.30 5.99 -10.07
CA GLY A 298 -2.41 6.15 -11.01
C GLY A 298 -2.49 5.09 -12.11
N SER A 299 -1.55 4.15 -12.18
CA SER A 299 -1.52 3.13 -13.24
C SER A 299 -2.74 2.19 -13.20
N HIS A 300 -3.41 2.07 -12.05
CA HIS A 300 -4.63 1.28 -11.88
C HIS A 300 -5.78 1.74 -12.76
N LYS A 301 -5.74 2.98 -13.25
CA LYS A 301 -6.73 3.54 -14.17
C LYS A 301 -6.54 3.08 -15.62
N ASN A 302 -5.43 2.41 -15.93
CA ASN A 302 -5.08 1.98 -17.29
C ASN A 302 -5.60 0.56 -17.61
N GLY A 303 -6.40 -0.02 -16.71
CA GLY A 303 -6.93 -1.38 -16.82
C GLY A 303 -5.88 -2.47 -16.64
N LEU A 304 -6.36 -3.69 -16.52
CA LEU A 304 -5.53 -4.89 -16.43
C LEU A 304 -4.84 -5.17 -17.77
N LYS A 305 -3.53 -5.43 -17.74
CA LYS A 305 -2.73 -5.65 -18.97
C LYS A 305 -2.64 -7.09 -19.42
N ARG A 306 -2.74 -8.02 -18.49
CA ARG A 306 -2.67 -9.47 -18.74
C ARG A 306 -3.30 -10.24 -17.59
N ARG A 307 -3.72 -11.46 -17.86
CA ARG A 307 -4.16 -12.45 -16.87
C ARG A 307 -3.33 -13.71 -16.97
N MET A 308 -3.09 -14.32 -15.83
CA MET A 308 -2.69 -15.71 -15.75
C MET A 308 -3.96 -16.56 -15.79
N ILE A 309 -4.00 -17.52 -16.71
CA ILE A 309 -5.12 -18.41 -16.95
C ILE A 309 -4.64 -19.82 -16.63
N ARG A 310 -5.47 -20.56 -15.90
CA ARG A 310 -5.29 -21.98 -15.67
C ARG A 310 -6.37 -22.71 -16.46
N ASP A 311 -5.95 -23.59 -17.36
CA ASP A 311 -6.83 -24.50 -18.08
C ASP A 311 -6.57 -25.95 -17.66
N GLU A 312 -7.18 -26.91 -18.36
CA GLU A 312 -7.04 -28.35 -18.08
C GLU A 312 -5.59 -28.86 -18.24
N ASN A 313 -4.75 -28.16 -19.01
CA ASN A 313 -3.43 -28.64 -19.43
C ASN A 313 -2.27 -27.92 -18.70
N ASP A 314 -2.37 -26.61 -18.46
CA ASP A 314 -1.31 -25.84 -17.76
C ASP A 314 -1.79 -24.45 -17.30
N THR A 315 -0.84 -23.65 -16.79
CA THR A 315 -0.98 -22.22 -16.55
C THR A 315 -0.25 -21.41 -17.62
N HIS A 316 -0.92 -20.42 -18.21
CA HIS A 316 -0.33 -19.52 -19.21
C HIS A 316 -0.80 -18.08 -19.02
N PHE A 317 -0.17 -17.13 -19.72
CA PHE A 317 -0.64 -15.74 -19.76
C PHE A 317 -1.37 -15.46 -21.08
N ASP A 318 -2.49 -14.74 -21.04
CA ASP A 318 -3.25 -14.35 -22.23
C ASP A 318 -2.56 -13.28 -23.08
N HIS A 319 -1.64 -12.53 -22.48
CA HIS A 319 -0.84 -11.49 -23.11
C HIS A 319 0.61 -11.52 -22.61
N PRO A 320 1.58 -11.04 -23.43
CA PRO A 320 2.97 -10.93 -23.01
C PRO A 320 3.12 -9.97 -21.82
N SER A 321 4.23 -10.11 -21.09
CA SER A 321 4.59 -9.16 -20.03
C SER A 321 4.65 -7.73 -20.59
N PRO A 322 3.90 -6.77 -20.01
CA PRO A 322 4.05 -5.37 -20.38
C PRO A 322 5.44 -4.85 -19.96
N THR A 323 5.93 -3.86 -20.68
CA THR A 323 7.14 -3.12 -20.31
C THR A 323 6.75 -1.77 -19.70
N TYR A 324 7.54 -1.31 -18.73
CA TYR A 324 7.29 -0.07 -18.01
C TYR A 324 8.58 0.75 -17.95
N ASP A 325 8.47 2.08 -18.00
CA ASP A 325 9.61 2.96 -17.74
C ASP A 325 9.88 2.97 -16.23
N LEU A 326 11.08 2.52 -15.84
CA LEU A 326 11.51 2.49 -14.44
C LEU A 326 11.49 3.87 -13.77
N LYS A 327 11.53 4.96 -14.55
CA LYS A 327 11.44 6.34 -14.03
C LYS A 327 10.05 6.70 -13.52
N GLU A 328 9.01 5.97 -13.93
CA GLU A 328 7.63 6.20 -13.49
C GLU A 328 7.36 5.62 -12.09
N PHE A 329 8.21 4.71 -11.63
CA PHE A 329 8.05 4.09 -10.33
C PHE A 329 8.50 5.02 -9.20
N VAL A 330 7.67 5.10 -8.16
CA VAL A 330 8.00 5.77 -6.90
C VAL A 330 8.23 4.73 -5.79
N PRO A 331 9.25 4.92 -4.93
CA PRO A 331 9.52 4.04 -3.81
C PRO A 331 8.50 4.26 -2.69
N LEU A 332 8.06 3.17 -2.07
CA LEU A 332 7.18 3.17 -0.91
C LEU A 332 7.95 2.68 0.32
N GLU A 333 8.81 3.54 0.87
CA GLU A 333 9.54 3.27 2.11
C GLU A 333 8.63 3.46 3.31
N VAL A 334 8.57 2.47 4.20
CA VAL A 334 7.64 2.44 5.35
C VAL A 334 8.31 1.85 6.58
N LYS A 335 7.76 2.15 7.76
CA LYS A 335 8.22 1.62 9.04
C LYS A 335 7.50 0.33 9.41
N SER A 336 8.12 -0.47 10.27
CA SER A 336 7.46 -1.61 10.90
C SER A 336 6.12 -1.17 11.53
N GLY A 337 5.04 -1.90 11.22
CA GLY A 337 3.67 -1.60 11.63
C GLY A 337 2.87 -0.75 10.64
N ASP A 338 3.50 -0.16 9.62
CA ASP A 338 2.80 0.56 8.56
C ASP A 338 2.14 -0.39 7.56
N LEU A 339 1.00 0.01 7.01
CA LEU A 339 0.26 -0.74 5.99
C LEU A 339 0.27 0.01 4.65
N VAL A 340 0.56 -0.70 3.57
CA VAL A 340 0.33 -0.23 2.20
C VAL A 340 -0.91 -0.92 1.64
N VAL A 341 -1.94 -0.14 1.33
CA VAL A 341 -3.14 -0.60 0.62
C VAL A 341 -2.87 -0.48 -0.88
N ILE A 342 -3.14 -1.53 -1.64
CA ILE A 342 -2.78 -1.67 -3.06
C ILE A 342 -4.04 -2.02 -3.85
N HIS A 343 -4.39 -1.18 -4.82
CA HIS A 343 -5.45 -1.51 -5.77
C HIS A 343 -4.99 -2.66 -6.68
N GLY A 344 -5.84 -3.64 -6.98
CA GLY A 344 -5.43 -4.84 -7.73
C GLY A 344 -4.91 -4.59 -9.15
N ASP A 345 -5.26 -3.45 -9.76
CA ASP A 345 -4.70 -3.01 -11.05
C ASP A 345 -3.48 -2.07 -10.93
N LEU A 346 -2.99 -1.76 -9.73
CA LEU A 346 -1.79 -0.94 -9.56
C LEU A 346 -0.56 -1.74 -10.01
N VAL A 347 0.25 -1.12 -10.86
CA VAL A 347 1.53 -1.68 -11.29
C VAL A 347 2.53 -1.43 -10.17
N HIS A 348 3.05 -2.51 -9.61
CA HIS A 348 4.00 -2.44 -8.51
C HIS A 348 5.07 -3.55 -8.61
N GLN A 349 6.18 -3.35 -7.92
CA GLN A 349 7.36 -4.22 -7.93
C GLN A 349 8.16 -4.11 -6.62
N SER A 350 9.18 -4.95 -6.44
CA SER A 350 10.20 -4.75 -5.41
C SER A 350 11.56 -5.30 -5.85
N PHE A 351 12.61 -4.50 -5.74
CA PHE A 351 13.98 -4.92 -6.07
C PHE A 351 14.52 -5.94 -5.07
N GLU A 352 15.56 -6.67 -5.48
CA GLU A 352 16.29 -7.60 -4.62
C GLU A 352 16.72 -6.97 -3.28
N ASN A 353 16.74 -7.77 -2.21
CA ASN A 353 17.33 -7.34 -0.95
C ASN A 353 18.84 -7.61 -0.97
N LEU A 354 19.62 -6.57 -1.26
CA LEU A 354 21.08 -6.61 -1.26
C LEU A 354 21.70 -6.20 0.08
N SER A 355 20.87 -5.92 1.10
CA SER A 355 21.32 -5.49 2.41
C SER A 355 21.62 -6.66 3.35
N LEU A 356 22.16 -6.34 4.53
CA LEU A 356 22.47 -7.31 5.59
C LEU A 356 21.28 -7.59 6.53
N VAL A 357 20.12 -6.95 6.30
CA VAL A 357 18.93 -7.10 7.14
C VAL A 357 17.76 -7.58 6.29
N SER A 358 16.87 -8.37 6.89
CA SER A 358 15.68 -8.87 6.21
C SER A 358 14.63 -7.77 6.00
N ARG A 359 13.56 -8.11 5.27
CA ARG A 359 12.38 -7.24 5.13
C ARG A 359 11.12 -8.09 5.21
N HIS A 360 10.75 -8.45 6.43
CA HIS A 360 9.55 -9.25 6.65
C HIS A 360 8.28 -8.43 6.39
N ALA A 361 7.30 -9.04 5.75
CA ALA A 361 5.99 -8.46 5.51
C ALA A 361 4.89 -9.51 5.48
N LEU A 362 3.67 -9.11 5.85
CA LEU A 362 2.46 -9.89 5.64
C LEU A 362 1.65 -9.27 4.50
N SER A 363 1.33 -10.05 3.48
CA SER A 363 0.45 -9.66 2.39
C SER A 363 -0.89 -10.38 2.53
N LEU A 364 -2.00 -9.65 2.42
CA LEU A 364 -3.35 -10.21 2.29
C LEU A 364 -3.97 -9.72 0.99
N HIS A 365 -4.77 -10.55 0.34
CA HIS A 365 -5.57 -10.14 -0.81
C HIS A 365 -7.04 -10.31 -0.50
N VAL A 366 -7.82 -9.26 -0.76
CA VAL A 366 -9.23 -9.19 -0.39
C VAL A 366 -10.08 -8.79 -1.59
N THR A 367 -11.19 -9.50 -1.81
CA THR A 367 -12.16 -9.24 -2.89
C THR A 367 -13.50 -8.76 -2.34
N LYS A 368 -14.32 -8.10 -3.18
CA LYS A 368 -15.62 -7.52 -2.77
C LYS A 368 -16.71 -8.57 -2.48
N GLU A 369 -16.55 -9.77 -3.00
CA GLU A 369 -17.48 -10.88 -2.87
C GLU A 369 -16.70 -12.20 -2.75
N ASN A 370 -17.30 -13.19 -2.07
CA ASN A 370 -17.08 -14.58 -2.46
C ASN A 370 -17.83 -14.75 -3.80
N PRO A 371 -17.16 -14.94 -4.94
CA PRO A 371 -17.87 -15.27 -6.16
C PRO A 371 -18.55 -16.61 -5.94
N THR A 372 -19.86 -16.59 -5.67
CA THR A 372 -20.68 -17.75 -5.99
C THR A 372 -20.60 -17.91 -7.50
N SER A 373 -19.95 -19.00 -7.93
CA SER A 373 -19.70 -19.42 -9.31
C SER A 373 -18.86 -18.45 -10.15
N ALA A 374 -17.55 -18.69 -10.20
CA ALA A 374 -16.80 -18.34 -11.39
C ALA A 374 -17.34 -19.22 -12.53
N THR A 375 -18.07 -18.63 -13.47
CA THR A 375 -18.46 -19.33 -14.70
C THR A 375 -17.18 -19.74 -15.43
N LEU A 376 -17.01 -21.05 -15.58
CA LEU A 376 -15.94 -21.73 -16.33
C LEU A 376 -15.71 -21.13 -17.72
#